data_AF-A0AAP5YZZ2-F1
#
_entry.id   AF-A0AAP5YZZ2-F1
#
_cell.length_a   1.000
_cell.length_b   1.000
_cell.length_c   1.000
_cell.angle_alpha   90.00
_cell.angle_beta   90.00
_cell.angle_gamma   90.00
#
_symmetry.space_group_name_H-M   'P 1'
#
loop_
_entity.id
_entity.type
_entity.pdbx_description
1 polymer ?
#
loop_
_entity_poly.entity_id
_entity_poly.type
_entity_poly.pdbx_seq_one_letter_code
_entity_poly.pdbx_strand_id
1 'polypeptide(L)'
;MGSSKSKSSNTSNTTNVSGQNAISGDNLGVAISGVNNSTINTTMTDHGAVNAAMELGEQAFEFGGEMLNSNERISLEAMDTTHDIAETAIDEVADFAGDSLATYASTNSENLDMLAGLAGSQAAQNSKNLQAMMDLAKFKQDGGQVETSKMMVVLAIVLVLVLGYVMVKKR
;
A
#
# COMPACT_ATOMS: atom_id res chain seq x y z
N MET A 1 -24.18 38.05 -14.01
CA MET A 1 -23.05 38.58 -14.81
C MET A 1 -23.60 39.63 -15.75
N GLY A 2 -23.36 40.91 -15.46
CA GLY A 2 -23.98 42.04 -16.17
C GLY A 2 -23.08 42.55 -17.29
N SER A 3 -23.53 42.44 -18.54
CA SER A 3 -22.88 43.05 -19.69
C SER A 3 -23.27 44.53 -19.79
N SER A 4 -22.54 45.40 -19.10
CA SER A 4 -22.70 46.85 -19.26
C SER A 4 -22.02 47.30 -20.55
N LYS A 5 -22.78 47.39 -21.65
CA LYS A 5 -22.34 48.10 -22.86
C LYS A 5 -22.47 49.60 -22.62
N SER A 6 -21.44 50.20 -22.06
CA SER A 6 -21.35 51.66 -21.89
C SER A 6 -21.14 52.31 -23.25
N LYS A 7 -22.21 52.83 -23.87
CA LYS A 7 -22.11 53.77 -25.00
C LYS A 7 -22.08 55.18 -24.44
N SER A 8 -20.88 55.75 -24.35
CA SER A 8 -20.72 57.19 -24.12
C SER A 8 -20.94 57.91 -25.46
N SER A 9 -21.80 58.92 -25.48
CA SER A 9 -22.07 59.76 -26.64
C SER A 9 -21.92 61.21 -26.19
N ASN A 10 -20.88 61.88 -26.69
CA ASN A 10 -20.67 63.30 -26.46
C ASN A 10 -21.10 64.05 -27.72
N THR A 11 -22.10 64.93 -27.61
CA THR A 11 -22.56 65.77 -28.72
C THR A 11 -22.15 67.21 -28.43
N SER A 12 -21.25 67.75 -29.24
CA SER A 12 -20.84 69.14 -29.20
C SER A 12 -21.33 69.84 -30.46
N ASN A 13 -22.20 70.83 -30.29
CA ASN A 13 -22.69 71.65 -31.39
C ASN A 13 -21.81 72.90 -31.51
N THR A 14 -21.22 73.13 -32.68
CA THR A 14 -20.36 74.28 -32.95
C THR A 14 -20.80 74.92 -34.27
N THR A 15 -21.06 76.23 -34.27
CA THR A 15 -21.54 76.97 -35.45
C THR A 15 -20.38 77.72 -36.09
N ASN A 16 -19.99 77.35 -37.31
CA ASN A 16 -18.94 78.05 -38.04
C ASN A 16 -19.52 79.28 -38.77
N VAL A 17 -19.05 80.49 -38.42
CA VAL A 17 -19.53 81.77 -38.98
C VAL A 17 -18.52 82.38 -39.99
N SER A 18 -17.34 81.78 -40.18
CA SER A 18 -16.30 82.28 -41.10
C SER A 18 -15.50 81.14 -41.76
N GLY A 19 -15.17 81.26 -43.05
CA GLY A 19 -14.42 80.26 -43.82
C GLY A 19 -12.94 80.09 -43.44
N GLN A 20 -12.48 80.70 -42.34
CA GLN A 20 -11.10 80.62 -41.87
C GLN A 20 -10.95 79.57 -40.75
N ASN A 21 -10.19 78.51 -41.04
CA ASN A 21 -9.75 77.55 -40.01
C ASN A 21 -8.65 78.20 -39.16
N ALA A 22 -8.99 78.62 -37.94
CA ALA A 22 -7.98 78.94 -36.92
C ALA A 22 -7.61 77.66 -36.16
N ILE A 23 -6.48 77.06 -36.49
CA ILE A 23 -5.90 75.94 -35.74
C ILE A 23 -4.84 76.53 -34.81
N SER A 24 -5.02 76.41 -33.50
CA SER A 24 -4.05 76.83 -32.48
C SER A 24 -3.83 75.70 -31.48
N GLY A 25 -2.56 75.38 -31.20
CA GLY A 25 -2.15 74.22 -30.38
C GLY A 25 -1.90 72.93 -31.20
N ASP A 26 -1.64 71.83 -30.49
CA ASP A 26 -1.51 70.48 -31.08
C ASP A 26 -2.88 69.92 -31.44
N ASN A 27 -3.29 70.10 -32.69
CA ASN A 27 -4.52 69.50 -33.19
C ASN A 27 -4.23 68.10 -33.76
N LEU A 28 -4.42 67.07 -32.93
CA LEU A 28 -4.24 65.66 -33.29
C LEU A 28 -5.44 65.06 -34.06
N GLY A 29 -6.48 65.85 -34.32
CA GLY A 29 -7.69 65.45 -35.05
C GLY A 29 -7.77 65.99 -36.49
N VAL A 30 -8.82 65.62 -37.22
CA VAL A 30 -9.06 66.09 -38.60
C VAL A 30 -9.63 67.51 -38.59
N ALA A 31 -8.94 68.46 -39.21
CA ALA A 31 -9.46 69.81 -39.42
C ALA A 31 -10.25 69.89 -40.73
N ILE A 32 -11.50 70.34 -40.68
CA ILE A 32 -12.39 70.40 -41.85
C ILE A 32 -12.87 71.84 -42.05
N SER A 33 -12.58 72.44 -43.21
CA SER A 33 -13.01 73.81 -43.59
C SER A 33 -14.20 73.79 -44.56
N GLY A 34 -14.91 74.92 -44.66
CA GLY A 34 -15.83 75.19 -45.77
C GLY A 34 -17.19 74.49 -45.70
N VAL A 35 -17.54 73.87 -44.57
CA VAL A 35 -18.73 73.00 -44.41
C VAL A 35 -19.99 73.72 -43.93
N ASN A 36 -20.15 75.01 -44.28
CA ASN A 36 -21.34 75.76 -43.90
C ASN A 36 -22.60 75.07 -44.45
N ASN A 37 -23.63 74.92 -43.61
CA ASN A 37 -24.89 74.27 -43.93
C ASN A 37 -24.76 72.80 -44.44
N SER A 38 -23.68 72.10 -44.08
CA SER A 38 -23.40 70.72 -44.49
C SER A 38 -23.36 69.76 -43.29
N THR A 39 -23.80 68.52 -43.47
CA THR A 39 -23.65 67.44 -42.48
C THR A 39 -22.39 66.65 -42.78
N ILE A 40 -21.40 66.71 -41.88
CA ILE A 40 -20.21 65.85 -41.96
C ILE A 40 -20.42 64.64 -41.07
N ASN A 41 -20.24 63.43 -41.63
CA ASN A 41 -20.10 62.21 -40.86
C ASN A 41 -18.62 61.78 -40.90
N THR A 42 -17.91 61.93 -39.78
CA THR A 42 -16.52 61.48 -39.64
C THR A 42 -16.44 60.37 -38.61
N THR A 43 -15.63 59.35 -38.88
CA THR A 43 -15.35 58.26 -37.95
C THR A 43 -13.84 58.24 -37.74
N MET A 44 -13.42 58.35 -36.49
CA MET A 44 -12.01 58.28 -36.10
C MET A 44 -11.79 57.02 -35.28
N THR A 45 -10.66 56.34 -35.52
CA THR A 45 -10.22 55.18 -34.74
C THR A 45 -9.02 55.60 -33.90
N ASP A 46 -9.10 55.39 -32.59
CA ASP A 46 -7.95 55.55 -31.70
C ASP A 46 -7.03 54.32 -31.82
N HIS A 47 -6.00 54.44 -32.65
CA HIS A 47 -5.02 53.37 -32.86
C HIS A 47 -4.23 53.01 -31.59
N GLY A 48 -4.07 53.95 -30.64
CA GLY A 48 -3.39 53.67 -29.38
C GLY A 48 -4.21 52.69 -28.52
N ALA A 49 -5.52 52.93 -28.43
CA ALA A 49 -6.43 52.02 -27.74
C ALA A 49 -6.52 50.63 -28.42
N VAL A 50 -6.50 50.59 -29.76
CA VAL A 50 -6.51 49.31 -30.51
C VAL A 50 -5.21 48.53 -30.30
N ASN A 51 -4.05 49.18 -30.41
CA ASN A 51 -2.77 48.52 -30.20
C ASN A 51 -2.63 48.01 -28.76
N ALA A 52 -3.03 48.79 -27.76
CA ALA A 52 -3.04 48.36 -26.37
C ALA A 52 -3.97 47.14 -26.14
N ALA A 53 -5.13 47.11 -26.82
CA ALA A 53 -6.03 45.96 -26.75
C ALA A 53 -5.43 44.71 -27.42
N MET A 54 -4.70 44.87 -28.52
CA MET A 54 -3.99 43.77 -29.18
C MET A 54 -2.85 43.22 -28.31
N GLU A 55 -2.03 44.10 -27.75
CA GLU A 55 -0.92 43.72 -26.85
C GLU A 55 -1.43 42.99 -25.61
N LEU A 56 -2.52 43.48 -24.99
CA LEU A 56 -3.18 42.78 -23.89
C LEU A 56 -3.68 41.39 -24.32
N GLY A 57 -4.21 41.27 -25.54
CA GLY A 57 -4.63 40.00 -26.10
C GLY A 57 -3.47 39.02 -26.26
N GLU A 58 -2.34 39.47 -26.81
CA GLU A 58 -1.12 38.67 -26.97
C GLU A 58 -0.59 38.18 -25.61
N GLN A 59 -0.47 39.07 -24.63
CA GLN A 59 -0.06 38.72 -23.27
C GLN A 59 -1.02 37.72 -22.60
N ALA A 60 -2.32 37.88 -22.81
CA ALA A 60 -3.31 36.94 -22.28
C ALA A 60 -3.19 35.55 -22.91
N PHE A 61 -2.89 35.46 -24.21
CA PHE A 61 -2.63 34.19 -24.87
C PHE A 61 -1.32 33.54 -24.43
N GLU A 62 -0.25 34.33 -24.29
CA GLU A 62 1.04 33.85 -23.79
C GLU A 62 0.89 33.31 -22.36
N PHE A 63 0.28 34.08 -21.46
CA PHE A 63 -0.02 33.65 -20.10
C PHE A 63 -0.90 32.39 -20.07
N GLY A 64 -1.92 32.32 -20.93
CA GLY A 64 -2.76 31.12 -21.08
C GLY A 64 -1.95 29.90 -21.51
N GLY A 65 -1.04 30.06 -22.47
CA GLY A 65 -0.13 29.01 -22.93
C GLY A 65 0.84 28.54 -21.85
N GLU A 66 1.44 29.46 -21.10
CA GLU A 66 2.32 29.13 -19.97
C GLU A 66 1.58 28.38 -18.86
N MET A 67 0.37 28.82 -18.53
CA MET A 67 -0.47 28.12 -17.55
C MET A 67 -0.81 26.70 -17.99
N LEU A 68 -1.16 26.50 -19.26
CA LEU A 68 -1.45 25.17 -19.80
C LEU A 68 -0.21 24.27 -19.76
N ASN A 69 0.96 24.77 -20.19
CA ASN A 69 2.22 24.01 -20.12
C ASN A 69 2.60 23.67 -18.67
N SER A 70 2.43 24.61 -17.75
CA SER A 70 2.70 24.35 -16.33
C SER A 70 1.73 23.31 -15.76
N ASN A 71 0.46 23.35 -16.14
CA ASN A 71 -0.55 22.39 -15.69
C ASN A 71 -0.26 20.99 -16.25
N GLU A 72 0.10 20.89 -17.53
CA GLU A 72 0.54 19.64 -18.15
C GLU A 72 1.74 19.04 -17.41
N ARG A 73 2.78 19.83 -17.14
CA ARG A 73 3.96 19.37 -16.40
C ARG A 73 3.62 18.85 -15.00
N ILE A 74 2.83 19.60 -14.23
CA ILE A 74 2.40 19.18 -12.88
C ILE A 74 1.55 17.91 -12.96
N SER A 75 0.69 17.79 -13.97
CA SER A 75 -0.13 16.60 -14.17
C SER A 75 0.72 15.38 -14.49
N LEU A 76 1.73 15.52 -15.36
CA LEU A 76 2.67 14.43 -15.68
C LEU A 76 3.49 14.01 -14.45
N GLU A 77 4.02 14.97 -13.69
CA GLU A 77 4.81 14.70 -12.48
C GLU A 77 3.96 14.01 -11.39
N ALA A 78 2.70 14.42 -11.22
CA ALA A 78 1.77 13.77 -10.32
C ALA A 78 1.44 12.34 -10.76
N MET A 79 1.29 12.11 -12.07
CA MET A 79 1.08 10.76 -12.61
C MET A 79 2.30 9.86 -12.40
N ASP A 80 3.51 10.39 -12.61
CA ASP A 80 4.77 9.67 -12.40
C ASP A 80 4.93 9.29 -10.92
N THR A 81 4.74 10.26 -10.02
CA THR A 81 4.77 10.02 -8.56
C THR A 81 3.73 8.97 -8.14
N THR A 82 2.52 9.01 -8.73
CA THR A 82 1.47 8.03 -8.44
C THR A 82 1.85 6.63 -8.94
N HIS A 83 2.53 6.55 -10.09
CA HIS A 83 3.01 5.29 -10.65
C HIS A 83 4.08 4.67 -9.74
N ASP A 84 5.07 5.45 -9.31
CA ASP A 84 6.14 5.01 -8.40
C ASP A 84 5.59 4.51 -7.06
N ILE A 85 4.61 5.23 -6.49
CA ILE A 85 3.94 4.82 -5.25
C ILE A 85 3.20 3.49 -5.46
N ALA A 86 2.51 3.34 -6.60
CA ALA A 86 1.78 2.12 -6.91
C ALA A 86 2.72 0.92 -7.09
N GLU A 87 3.84 1.09 -7.79
CA GLU A 87 4.86 0.04 -7.97
C GLU A 87 5.46 -0.36 -6.62
N THR A 88 5.91 0.63 -5.83
CA THR A 88 6.47 0.39 -4.49
C THR A 88 5.48 -0.32 -3.57
N ALA A 89 4.22 0.09 -3.57
CA ALA A 89 3.18 -0.53 -2.74
C ALA A 89 2.88 -1.97 -3.17
N ILE A 90 2.93 -2.28 -4.48
CA ILE A 90 2.73 -3.65 -4.99
C ILE A 90 3.89 -4.54 -4.54
N ASP A 91 5.12 -4.06 -4.69
CA ASP A 91 6.31 -4.81 -4.28
C ASP A 91 6.33 -5.07 -2.77
N GLU A 92 6.04 -4.04 -1.95
CA GLU A 92 6.03 -4.18 -0.50
C GLU A 92 4.92 -5.14 -0.01
N VAL A 93 3.75 -5.15 -0.69
CA VAL A 93 2.69 -6.12 -0.41
C VAL A 93 3.10 -7.53 -0.81
N ALA A 94 3.77 -7.70 -1.95
CA ALA A 94 4.26 -9.00 -2.41
C ALA A 94 5.30 -9.57 -1.45
N ASP A 95 6.27 -8.75 -1.02
CA ASP A 95 7.30 -9.12 -0.05
C ASP A 95 6.68 -9.47 1.31
N PHE A 96 5.78 -8.62 1.84
CA PHE A 96 5.08 -8.90 3.08
C PHE A 96 4.28 -10.21 3.03
N ALA A 97 3.59 -10.47 1.92
CA ALA A 97 2.85 -11.72 1.73
C ALA A 97 3.80 -12.93 1.65
N GLY A 98 4.94 -12.79 0.96
CA GLY A 98 5.99 -13.79 0.89
C GLY A 98 6.57 -14.13 2.27
N ASP A 99 6.97 -13.13 3.04
CA ASP A 99 7.54 -13.28 4.37
C ASP A 99 6.54 -13.86 5.37
N SER A 100 5.29 -13.40 5.32
CA SER A 100 4.20 -13.94 6.14
C SER A 100 3.95 -15.42 5.84
N LEU A 101 3.93 -15.80 4.56
CA LEU A 101 3.75 -17.19 4.15
C LEU A 101 4.95 -18.05 4.54
N ALA A 102 6.18 -17.54 4.38
CA ALA A 102 7.40 -18.23 4.80
C ALA A 102 7.43 -18.46 6.31
N THR A 103 7.08 -17.44 7.11
CA THR A 103 6.97 -17.53 8.57
C THR A 103 5.90 -18.55 8.98
N TYR A 104 4.74 -18.51 8.33
CA TYR A 104 3.65 -19.46 8.58
C TYR A 104 4.07 -20.89 8.24
N ALA A 105 4.70 -21.11 7.09
CA ALA A 105 5.18 -22.41 6.66
C ALA A 105 6.24 -22.96 7.62
N SER A 106 7.20 -22.13 8.04
CA SER A 106 8.23 -22.51 9.02
C SER A 106 7.61 -22.89 10.36
N THR A 107 6.73 -22.04 10.91
CA THR A 107 6.04 -22.29 12.17
C THR A 107 5.19 -23.56 12.10
N ASN A 108 4.49 -23.79 10.99
CA ASN A 108 3.70 -24.99 10.80
C ASN A 108 4.58 -26.25 10.71
N SER A 109 5.72 -26.17 10.02
CA SER A 109 6.70 -27.26 9.96
C SER A 109 7.24 -27.60 11.34
N GLU A 110 7.60 -26.60 12.15
CA GLU A 110 8.08 -26.79 13.52
C GLU A 110 6.99 -27.41 14.41
N ASN A 111 5.73 -26.96 14.30
CA ASN A 111 4.61 -27.56 15.00
C ASN A 111 4.40 -29.03 14.61
N LEU A 112 4.51 -29.36 13.32
CA LEU A 112 4.40 -30.73 12.84
C LEU A 112 5.55 -31.61 13.36
N ASP A 113 6.78 -31.08 13.41
CA ASP A 113 7.93 -31.81 13.95
C ASP A 113 7.79 -32.04 15.45
N MET A 114 7.34 -31.03 16.20
CA MET A 114 7.00 -31.16 17.62
C MET A 114 5.89 -32.19 17.85
N LEU A 115 4.83 -32.17 17.04
CA LEU A 115 3.75 -33.17 17.09
C LEU A 115 4.27 -34.58 16.77
N ALA A 116 5.14 -34.73 15.78
CA ALA A 116 5.76 -36.00 15.44
C ALA A 116 6.65 -36.51 16.60
N GLY A 117 7.44 -35.63 17.22
CA GLY A 117 8.25 -35.94 18.40
C GLY A 117 7.39 -36.31 19.62
N LEU A 118 6.31 -35.59 19.88
CA LEU A 118 5.37 -35.91 20.95
C LEU A 118 4.66 -37.26 20.70
N ALA A 119 4.20 -37.50 19.48
CA ALA A 119 3.59 -38.77 19.10
C ALA A 119 4.58 -39.95 19.23
N GLY A 120 5.83 -39.75 18.79
CA GLY A 120 6.89 -40.76 18.91
C GLY A 120 7.25 -41.07 20.36
N SER A 121 7.42 -40.04 21.19
CA SER A 121 7.68 -40.21 22.62
C SER A 121 6.50 -40.83 23.36
N GLN A 122 5.26 -40.47 23.02
CA GLN A 122 4.05 -41.08 23.57
C GLN A 122 3.93 -42.55 23.16
N ALA A 123 4.22 -42.91 21.90
CA ALA A 123 4.25 -44.30 21.45
C ALA A 123 5.31 -45.11 22.18
N ALA A 124 6.52 -44.57 22.34
CA ALA A 124 7.60 -45.24 23.07
C ALA A 124 7.26 -45.42 24.56
N GLN A 125 6.67 -44.39 25.19
CA GLN A 125 6.25 -44.45 26.59
C GLN A 125 5.08 -45.43 26.79
N ASN A 126 4.11 -45.46 25.86
CA ASN A 126 3.02 -46.42 25.88
C ASN A 126 3.53 -47.86 25.69
N SER A 127 4.50 -48.10 24.82
CA SER A 127 5.15 -49.40 24.66
C SER A 127 5.84 -49.87 25.95
N LYS A 128 6.53 -48.97 26.66
CA LYS A 128 7.14 -49.28 27.96
C LYS A 128 6.09 -49.60 29.02
N ASN A 129 5.02 -48.83 29.08
CA ASN A 129 3.91 -49.08 30.01
C ASN A 129 3.24 -50.44 29.72
N LEU A 130 3.00 -50.76 28.44
CA LEU A 130 2.47 -52.05 28.03
C LEU A 130 3.41 -53.22 28.36
N GLN A 131 4.72 -53.05 28.17
CA GLN A 131 5.71 -54.05 28.59
C GLN A 131 5.67 -54.28 30.10
N ALA A 132 5.70 -53.21 30.91
CA ALA A 132 5.62 -53.34 32.36
C ALA A 132 4.32 -54.02 32.81
N MET A 133 3.19 -53.72 32.16
CA MET A 133 1.91 -54.40 32.41
C MET A 133 1.96 -55.87 31.99
N MET A 134 2.59 -56.20 30.85
CA MET A 134 2.77 -57.57 30.37
C MET A 134 3.68 -58.37 31.30
N ASP A 135 4.77 -57.78 31.77
CA ASP A 135 5.69 -58.41 32.72
C ASP A 135 5.00 -58.64 34.06
N LEU A 136 4.19 -57.67 34.54
CA LEU A 136 3.37 -57.84 35.74
C LEU A 136 2.31 -58.95 35.54
N ALA A 137 1.69 -59.02 34.37
CA ALA A 137 0.72 -60.05 34.03
C ALA A 137 1.38 -61.45 33.96
N LYS A 138 2.55 -61.57 33.32
CA LYS A 138 3.35 -62.81 33.30
C LYS A 138 3.79 -63.22 34.69
N PHE A 139 4.29 -62.29 35.51
CA PHE A 139 4.65 -62.56 36.89
C PHE A 139 3.45 -63.07 37.72
N LYS A 140 2.26 -62.48 37.52
CA LYS A 140 1.01 -62.96 38.14
C LYS A 140 0.54 -64.31 37.57
N GLN A 141 0.71 -64.55 36.28
CA GLN A 141 0.35 -65.81 35.61
C GLN A 141 1.26 -66.97 36.02
N ASP A 142 2.56 -66.72 36.13
CA ASP A 142 3.55 -67.64 36.68
C ASP A 142 3.46 -67.70 38.22
N GLY A 143 2.63 -66.86 38.85
CA GLY A 143 2.38 -66.82 40.29
C GLY A 143 3.62 -66.57 41.16
N GLY A 144 4.71 -66.05 40.58
CA GLY A 144 6.04 -66.05 41.21
C GLY A 144 6.65 -67.46 41.43
N GLN A 145 5.99 -68.52 40.93
CA GLN A 145 6.35 -69.92 41.15
C GLN A 145 7.65 -70.32 40.46
N VAL A 146 8.07 -69.69 39.36
CA VAL A 146 9.28 -70.14 38.65
C VAL A 146 10.55 -69.90 39.49
N GLU A 147 10.64 -68.78 40.20
CA GLU A 147 11.73 -68.48 41.13
C GLU A 147 11.59 -69.30 42.43
N THR A 148 10.38 -69.41 43.00
CA THR A 148 10.15 -70.20 44.22
C THR A 148 10.30 -71.71 43.98
N SER A 149 9.96 -72.21 42.80
CA SER A 149 10.10 -73.63 42.43
C SER A 149 11.57 -74.01 42.29
N LYS A 150 12.41 -73.18 41.66
CA LYS A 150 13.86 -73.41 41.62
C LYS A 150 14.46 -73.45 43.03
N MET A 151 14.07 -72.50 43.90
CA MET A 151 14.55 -72.45 45.28
C MET A 151 14.02 -73.61 46.14
N MET A 152 12.77 -74.03 45.91
CA MET A 152 12.14 -75.16 46.61
C MET A 152 12.74 -76.51 46.16
N VAL A 153 13.09 -76.68 44.88
CA VAL A 153 13.80 -77.87 44.38
C VAL A 153 15.20 -77.96 45.02
N VAL A 154 15.94 -76.85 45.10
CA VAL A 154 17.25 -76.81 45.77
C VAL A 154 17.10 -77.14 47.26
N LEU A 155 16.13 -76.54 47.96
CA LEU A 155 15.85 -76.85 49.37
C LEU A 155 15.45 -78.32 49.59
N ALA A 156 14.67 -78.90 48.67
CA ALA A 156 14.27 -80.31 48.74
C ALA A 156 15.48 -81.25 48.59
N ILE A 157 16.40 -80.97 47.66
CA ILE A 157 17.64 -81.74 47.49
C ILE A 157 18.49 -81.67 48.77
N VAL A 158 18.63 -80.48 49.36
CA VAL A 158 19.38 -80.30 50.62
C VAL A 158 18.74 -81.10 51.76
N LEU A 159 17.41 -81.07 51.88
CA LEU A 159 16.69 -81.85 52.90
C LEU A 159 16.88 -83.36 52.74
N VAL A 160 16.83 -83.88 51.51
CA VAL A 160 17.06 -85.31 51.23
C VAL A 160 18.48 -85.71 51.60
N LEU A 161 19.48 -84.88 51.31
CA LEU A 161 20.88 -85.14 51.70
C LEU A 161 21.04 -85.16 53.22
N VAL A 162 20.41 -84.24 53.95
CA VAL A 162 20.45 -84.19 55.42
C VAL A 162 19.74 -85.39 56.04
N LEU A 163 18.56 -85.78 55.54
CA LEU A 163 17.83 -86.95 56.02
C LEU A 163 18.57 -88.26 55.71
N GLY A 164 19.16 -88.37 54.52
CA GLY A 164 20.02 -89.50 54.16
C GLY A 164 21.21 -89.62 55.09
N TYR A 165 21.87 -88.50 55.42
CA TYR A 165 22.96 -88.45 56.37
C TYR A 165 22.52 -88.87 57.79
N VAL A 166 21.37 -88.39 58.27
CA VAL A 166 20.84 -88.76 59.59
C VAL A 166 20.44 -90.23 59.67
N MET A 167 19.87 -90.81 58.62
CA MET A 167 19.54 -92.24 58.59
C MET A 167 20.80 -93.13 58.58
N VAL A 168 21.84 -92.73 57.86
CA VAL A 168 23.12 -93.46 57.86
C VAL A 168 23.82 -93.37 59.21
N LYS A 169 23.70 -92.23 59.92
CA LYS A 169 24.28 -92.03 61.25
C LYS A 169 23.53 -92.74 62.39
N LYS A 170 22.25 -93.10 62.19
CA LYS A 170 21.41 -93.80 63.19
C LYS A 170 21.41 -95.33 63.04
N ARG A 171 22.26 -95.89 62.18
CA ARG A 171 22.47 -97.33 62.00
C ARG A 171 23.79 -97.80 62.57
#